data_AF-A0A1J3GSB3-F1
#
_entry.id   AF-A0A1J3GSB3-F1
#
_cell.length_a   1.000
_cell.length_b   1.000
_cell.length_c   1.000
_cell.angle_alpha   90.00
_cell.angle_beta   90.00
_cell.angle_gamma   90.00
#
_symmetry.space_group_name_H-M   'P 1'
#
loop_
_entity.id
_entity.type
_entity.pdbx_description
1 polymer ?
#
loop_
_entity_poly.entity_id
_entity_poly.type
_entity_poly.pdbx_seq_one_letter_code
_entity_poly.pdbx_strand_id
1 'polypeptide(L)'
;MGISRDSLHKRRATGGRKKHWRKKKKYELGRQSANTKLSTNVAVRKVRVRGGNSKFRALRLDHGNFSWGSEATTRKVRILDVSYNASNNELVRTQTLVKGCIVQVDAAPFKQWYQQHYGVEVGQKKRAAAAA
;
A
#
# COMPACT_ATOMS: atom_id res chain seq x y z
N MET A 1 27.54 -10.17 -0.57
CA MET A 1 26.18 -10.79 -0.48
C MET A 1 25.49 -10.28 0.76
N GLY A 2 24.27 -9.74 0.64
CA GLY A 2 23.54 -9.11 1.74
C GLY A 2 22.58 -10.04 2.49
N ILE A 3 21.35 -9.56 2.67
CA ILE A 3 20.24 -10.28 3.29
C ILE A 3 20.00 -11.60 2.55
N SER A 4 19.80 -12.70 3.28
CA SER A 4 19.56 -14.05 2.75
C SER A 4 18.25 -14.61 3.28
N ARG A 5 17.52 -15.33 2.44
CA ARG A 5 16.25 -15.99 2.76
C ARG A 5 16.40 -17.49 3.04
N ASP A 6 17.64 -17.97 3.17
CA ASP A 6 17.93 -19.37 3.51
C ASP A 6 17.60 -19.69 4.98
N SER A 7 17.59 -20.98 5.32
CA SER A 7 17.31 -21.45 6.69
C SER A 7 18.53 -22.08 7.38
N LEU A 8 19.74 -21.98 6.79
CA LEU A 8 20.95 -22.61 7.34
C LEU A 8 21.41 -21.93 8.62
N HIS A 9 21.17 -20.62 8.74
CA HIS A 9 21.46 -19.85 9.96
C HIS A 9 20.43 -20.09 11.07
N LYS A 10 19.24 -20.61 10.74
CA LYS A 10 18.19 -20.94 11.71
C LYS A 10 18.47 -22.30 12.35
N ARG A 11 18.05 -22.46 13.61
CA ARG A 11 18.11 -23.75 14.32
C ARG A 11 17.22 -24.80 13.65
N ARG A 12 17.43 -26.06 13.99
CA ARG A 12 16.49 -27.16 13.67
C ARG A 12 15.19 -26.95 14.47
N ALA A 13 14.11 -27.62 14.05
CA ALA A 13 12.86 -27.63 14.83
C ALA A 13 13.08 -28.16 16.25
N THR A 14 14.02 -29.10 16.43
CA THR A 14 14.46 -29.63 17.73
C THR A 14 15.33 -28.67 18.55
N GLY A 15 15.64 -27.47 18.05
CA GLY A 15 16.50 -26.49 18.74
C GLY A 15 18.01 -26.65 18.53
N GLY A 16 18.45 -27.78 17.95
CA GLY A 16 19.86 -28.03 17.64
C GLY A 16 20.46 -27.08 16.60
N ARG A 17 21.74 -26.70 16.78
CA ARG A 17 22.48 -25.83 15.83
C ARG A 17 22.80 -26.59 14.54
N LYS A 18 22.54 -25.99 13.38
CA LYS A 18 22.93 -26.55 12.08
C LYS A 18 24.38 -26.17 11.75
N LYS A 19 25.17 -27.13 11.24
CA LYS A 19 26.50 -26.86 10.69
C LYS A 19 26.36 -26.16 9.34
N HIS A 20 27.12 -25.08 9.16
CA HIS A 20 27.18 -24.37 7.88
C HIS A 20 28.02 -25.17 6.88
N TRP A 21 27.44 -25.48 5.71
CA TRP A 21 28.09 -26.34 4.70
C TRP A 21 28.30 -25.67 3.34
N ARG A 22 27.66 -24.52 3.09
CA ARG A 22 27.84 -23.73 1.87
C ARG A 22 27.70 -22.25 2.16
N LYS A 23 28.41 -21.42 1.38
CA LYS A 23 28.23 -19.97 1.37
C LYS A 23 26.83 -19.58 0.82
N LYS A 24 26.37 -18.37 1.14
CA LYS A 24 25.12 -17.77 0.62
C LYS A 24 25.08 -17.87 -0.92
N LYS A 25 23.88 -17.94 -1.52
CA LYS A 25 23.70 -18.04 -2.98
C LYS A 25 22.80 -16.92 -3.51
N LYS A 26 23.04 -16.49 -4.75
CA LYS A 26 22.30 -15.38 -5.38
C LYS A 26 20.80 -15.66 -5.49
N TYR A 27 20.38 -16.91 -5.69
CA TYR A 27 18.96 -17.25 -5.82
C TYR A 27 18.17 -17.17 -4.49
N GLU A 28 18.86 -17.08 -3.34
CA GLU A 28 18.26 -16.92 -2.00
C GLU A 28 18.32 -15.47 -1.50
N LEU A 29 18.70 -14.50 -2.35
CA LEU A 29 18.87 -13.13 -1.88
C LEU A 29 17.55 -12.53 -1.35
N GLY A 30 17.67 -11.77 -0.26
CA GLY A 30 16.69 -10.78 0.18
C GLY A 30 17.05 -9.38 -0.31
N ARG A 31 16.16 -8.43 -0.07
CA ARG A 31 16.38 -6.99 -0.31
C ARG A 31 15.79 -6.21 0.87
N GLN A 32 16.31 -5.01 1.12
CA GLN A 32 15.72 -4.09 2.09
C GLN A 32 14.27 -3.76 1.72
N SER A 33 13.44 -3.45 2.72
CA SER A 33 12.05 -3.02 2.52
C SER A 33 11.99 -1.69 1.76
N ALA A 34 10.79 -1.35 1.28
CA ALA A 34 10.56 -0.09 0.58
C ALA A 34 10.18 1.04 1.54
N ASN A 35 9.41 0.71 2.60
CA ASN A 35 8.83 1.66 3.57
C ASN A 35 8.20 2.87 2.86
N THR A 36 7.31 2.58 1.90
CA THR A 36 6.70 3.58 1.02
C THR A 36 5.99 4.65 1.84
N LYS A 37 6.35 5.92 1.65
CA LYS A 37 5.76 7.05 2.36
C LYS A 37 4.68 7.74 1.56
N LEU A 38 3.67 8.26 2.26
CA LEU A 38 2.74 9.21 1.67
C LEU A 38 3.46 10.54 1.45
N SER A 39 3.54 10.99 0.20
CA SER A 39 4.19 12.26 -0.17
C SER A 39 3.93 12.60 -1.63
N THR A 40 3.63 13.86 -1.91
CA THR A 40 3.44 14.43 -3.26
C THR A 40 4.66 14.26 -4.18
N ASN A 41 5.87 14.20 -3.61
CA ASN A 41 7.08 13.91 -4.39
C ASN A 41 7.17 12.40 -4.70
N VAL A 42 6.43 11.99 -5.73
CA VAL A 42 6.31 10.60 -6.17
C VAL A 42 7.67 10.05 -6.62
N ALA A 43 8.05 8.90 -6.07
CA ALA A 43 9.30 8.24 -6.41
C ALA A 43 9.12 6.73 -6.47
N VAL A 44 9.39 6.15 -7.65
CA VAL A 44 9.34 4.72 -7.89
C VAL A 44 10.65 4.26 -8.53
N ARG A 45 11.33 3.30 -7.90
CA ARG A 45 12.58 2.72 -8.41
C ARG A 45 12.31 1.39 -9.10
N LYS A 46 12.76 1.26 -10.35
CA LYS A 46 12.77 -0.02 -11.07
C LYS A 46 13.89 -0.89 -10.52
N VAL A 47 13.56 -2.13 -10.14
CA VAL A 47 14.51 -3.11 -9.59
C VAL A 47 14.55 -4.33 -10.49
N ARG A 48 15.71 -4.59 -11.10
CA ARG A 48 15.97 -5.79 -11.89
C ARG A 48 15.97 -7.05 -10.99
N VAL A 49 15.21 -8.08 -11.36
CA VAL A 49 15.10 -9.34 -10.60
C VAL A 49 15.59 -10.56 -11.39
N ARG A 50 15.36 -11.79 -10.92
CA ARG A 50 15.80 -13.01 -11.64
C ARG A 50 15.07 -13.13 -12.99
N GLY A 51 15.77 -13.60 -14.02
CA GLY A 51 15.18 -13.98 -15.31
C GLY A 51 14.58 -12.82 -16.11
N GLY A 52 15.32 -11.76 -16.39
CA GLY A 52 14.81 -10.66 -17.26
C GLY A 52 13.89 -9.64 -16.58
N ASN A 53 13.11 -10.08 -15.59
CA ASN A 53 12.00 -9.32 -15.03
C ASN A 53 12.40 -8.08 -14.20
N SER A 54 11.40 -7.22 -13.97
CA SER A 54 11.49 -6.00 -13.16
C SER A 54 10.41 -5.96 -12.09
N LYS A 55 10.73 -5.40 -10.93
CA LYS A 55 9.76 -5.01 -9.90
C LYS A 55 9.84 -3.51 -9.65
N PHE A 56 8.71 -2.86 -9.45
CA PHE A 56 8.66 -1.44 -9.14
C PHE A 56 8.56 -1.25 -7.63
N ARG A 57 9.57 -0.60 -7.06
CA ARG A 57 9.62 -0.28 -5.64
C ARG A 57 9.19 1.16 -5.45
N ALA A 58 7.96 1.36 -5.00
CA ALA A 58 7.49 2.67 -4.58
C ALA A 58 8.20 3.10 -3.29
N LEU A 59 8.80 4.29 -3.30
CA LEU A 59 9.37 4.92 -2.11
C LEU A 59 8.46 6.01 -1.58
N ARG A 60 7.82 6.76 -2.48
CA ARG A 60 6.84 7.79 -2.16
C ARG A 60 5.70 7.76 -3.17
N LEU A 61 4.48 7.83 -2.70
CA LEU A 61 3.25 7.89 -3.50
C LEU A 61 2.28 8.90 -2.88
N ASP A 62 1.40 9.47 -3.69
CA ASP A 62 0.37 10.41 -3.27
C ASP A 62 -1.03 10.06 -3.83
N HIS A 63 -1.10 9.35 -4.95
CA HIS A 63 -2.34 8.90 -5.57
C HIS A 63 -2.43 7.37 -5.66
N GLY A 64 -3.66 6.87 -5.67
CA GLY A 64 -3.98 5.47 -5.96
C GLY A 64 -5.20 5.38 -6.86
N ASN A 65 -5.43 4.20 -7.43
CA ASN A 65 -6.69 3.89 -8.09
C ASN A 65 -7.58 3.13 -7.10
N PHE A 66 -8.74 3.68 -6.78
CA PHE A 66 -9.66 3.13 -5.79
C PHE A 66 -10.98 2.77 -6.47
N SER A 67 -11.57 1.64 -6.05
CA SER A 67 -12.79 1.09 -6.63
C SER A 67 -13.92 1.12 -5.61
N TRP A 68 -15.06 1.64 -6.02
CA TRP A 68 -16.31 1.57 -5.26
C TRP A 68 -17.08 0.34 -5.74
N GLY A 69 -17.03 -0.74 -4.94
CA GLY A 69 -17.50 -2.07 -5.34
C GLY A 69 -18.99 -2.17 -5.67
N SER A 70 -19.87 -1.50 -4.92
CA SER A 70 -21.31 -1.53 -5.17
C SER A 70 -21.72 -0.79 -6.45
N GLU A 71 -20.96 0.25 -6.81
CA GLU A 71 -21.22 1.13 -7.95
C GLU A 71 -20.41 0.75 -9.19
N ALA A 72 -19.59 -0.32 -9.10
CA ALA A 72 -18.67 -0.77 -10.14
C ALA A 72 -17.80 0.34 -10.77
N THR A 73 -17.51 1.41 -10.03
CA THR A 73 -16.76 2.57 -10.51
C THR A 73 -15.36 2.60 -9.91
N THR A 74 -14.38 3.06 -10.68
CA THR A 74 -12.99 3.12 -10.26
C THR A 74 -12.41 4.47 -10.65
N ARG A 75 -11.78 5.16 -9.69
CA ARG A 75 -11.24 6.50 -9.89
C ARG A 75 -9.84 6.62 -9.31
N LYS A 76 -9.00 7.38 -10.03
CA LYS A 76 -7.71 7.84 -9.50
C LYS A 76 -7.97 8.96 -8.50
N VAL A 77 -7.48 8.77 -7.29
CA VAL A 77 -7.77 9.63 -6.15
C VAL A 77 -6.50 9.86 -5.34
N ARG A 78 -6.39 11.05 -4.72
CA ARG A 78 -5.32 11.39 -3.79
C ARG A 78 -5.54 10.73 -2.43
N ILE A 79 -4.50 10.15 -1.87
CA ILE A 79 -4.47 9.62 -0.51
C ILE A 79 -4.17 10.78 0.44
N LEU A 80 -4.98 10.95 1.48
CA LEU A 80 -4.87 12.05 2.44
C LEU A 80 -4.05 11.65 3.67
N ASP A 81 -4.36 10.48 4.23
CA ASP A 81 -3.80 10.03 5.50
C ASP A 81 -3.87 8.50 5.64
N VAL A 82 -2.96 7.91 6.41
CA VAL A 82 -3.03 6.52 6.86
C VAL A 82 -3.65 6.50 8.26
N SER A 83 -4.89 6.02 8.38
CA SER A 83 -5.62 6.07 9.66
C SER A 83 -5.37 4.86 10.55
N TYR A 84 -5.18 3.67 9.97
CA TYR A 84 -5.02 2.44 10.74
C TYR A 84 -4.17 1.39 10.02
N ASN A 85 -3.47 0.58 10.82
CA ASN A 85 -2.74 -0.59 10.37
C ASN A 85 -2.86 -1.73 11.38
N ALA A 86 -3.20 -2.93 10.91
CA ALA A 86 -3.39 -4.10 11.78
C ALA A 86 -2.09 -4.67 12.37
N SER A 87 -0.94 -4.46 11.71
CA SER A 87 0.32 -5.11 12.10
C SER A 87 1.18 -4.25 13.03
N ASN A 88 1.21 -2.93 12.84
CA ASN A 88 2.05 -2.03 13.63
C ASN A 88 1.58 -0.56 13.54
N ASN A 89 1.43 0.09 14.70
CA ASN A 89 1.06 1.50 14.81
C ASN A 89 2.14 2.49 14.35
N GLU A 90 3.42 2.10 14.33
CA GLU A 90 4.50 2.93 13.77
C GLU A 90 4.31 3.21 12.28
N LEU A 91 3.64 2.31 11.57
CA LEU A 91 3.33 2.50 10.15
C LEU A 91 2.30 3.61 9.96
N VAL A 92 1.36 3.78 10.90
CA VAL A 92 0.40 4.89 10.92
C VAL A 92 1.12 6.20 11.24
N ARG A 93 1.87 6.25 12.35
CA ARG A 93 2.60 7.44 12.80
C ARG A 93 3.51 8.03 11.73
N THR A 94 4.13 7.16 10.94
CA THR A 94 5.10 7.56 9.91
C THR A 94 4.51 7.57 8.50
N GLN A 95 3.19 7.50 8.34
CA GLN A 95 2.49 7.56 7.05
C GLN A 95 3.02 6.55 6.02
N THR A 96 3.18 5.30 6.44
CA THR A 96 3.74 4.22 5.61
C THR A 96 2.64 3.41 4.95
N LEU A 97 2.67 3.35 3.62
CA LEU A 97 1.75 2.58 2.80
C LEU A 97 2.22 1.12 2.70
N VAL A 98 1.39 0.20 3.20
CA VAL A 98 1.58 -1.26 3.09
C VAL A 98 0.26 -1.92 2.72
N LYS A 99 0.27 -3.18 2.27
CA LYS A 99 -0.97 -3.89 1.96
C LYS A 99 -1.84 -3.99 3.22
N GLY A 100 -3.12 -3.63 3.10
CA GLY A 100 -4.10 -3.72 4.18
C GLY A 100 -4.08 -2.56 5.17
N CYS A 101 -3.35 -1.47 4.91
CA CYS A 101 -3.55 -0.24 5.67
C CYS A 101 -4.90 0.40 5.31
N ILE A 102 -5.60 0.94 6.30
CA ILE A 102 -6.79 1.76 6.09
C ILE A 102 -6.33 3.20 5.87
N VAL A 103 -6.83 3.81 4.80
CA VAL A 103 -6.42 5.15 4.37
C VAL A 103 -7.65 6.03 4.14
N GLN A 104 -7.48 7.32 4.38
CA GLN A 104 -8.43 8.34 3.96
C GLN A 104 -8.09 8.80 2.55
N VAL A 105 -9.10 8.95 1.69
CA VAL A 105 -8.95 9.33 0.29
C VAL A 105 -9.87 10.51 -0.04
N ASP A 106 -9.48 11.30 -1.03
CA ASP A 106 -10.30 12.40 -1.52
C ASP A 106 -11.56 11.89 -2.25
N ALA A 107 -12.74 12.18 -1.70
CA ALA A 107 -14.00 11.72 -2.27
C ALA A 107 -14.46 12.52 -3.51
N ALA A 108 -13.81 13.64 -3.86
CA ALA A 108 -14.30 14.53 -4.92
C ALA A 108 -14.54 13.83 -6.27
N PRO A 109 -13.64 12.96 -6.79
CA PRO A 109 -13.89 12.26 -8.05
C PRO A 109 -15.08 11.30 -8.01
N PHE A 110 -15.37 10.69 -6.86
CA PHE A 110 -16.54 9.82 -6.69
C PHE A 110 -17.83 10.63 -6.56
N LYS A 111 -17.81 11.75 -5.81
CA LYS A 111 -18.95 12.65 -5.69
C LYS A 111 -19.36 13.24 -7.04
N GLN A 112 -18.39 13.71 -7.82
CA GLN A 112 -18.62 14.23 -9.16
C GLN A 112 -19.22 13.16 -10.09
N TRP A 113 -18.67 11.95 -10.06
CA TRP A 113 -19.20 10.84 -10.85
C TRP A 113 -20.64 10.49 -10.44
N TYR A 114 -20.93 10.43 -9.14
CA TYR A 114 -22.26 10.09 -8.65
C TYR A 114 -23.31 11.13 -9.09
N GLN A 115 -22.96 12.42 -9.04
CA GLN A 115 -23.81 13.49 -9.56
C GLN A 115 -24.04 13.37 -11.07
N GLN A 116 -23.01 13.05 -11.85
CA GLN A 116 -23.15 12.87 -13.29
C GLN A 116 -23.94 11.62 -13.68
N HIS A 117 -23.81 10.54 -12.90
CA HIS A 117 -24.43 9.25 -13.21
C HIS A 117 -25.89 9.20 -12.79
N TYR A 118 -26.23 9.74 -11.61
CA TYR A 118 -27.57 9.69 -11.04
C TYR A 118 -28.30 11.03 -11.00
N GLY A 119 -27.63 12.15 -11.30
CA GLY A 119 -28.21 13.49 -11.16
C GLY A 119 -28.39 13.96 -9.72
N VAL A 120 -27.85 13.21 -8.74
CA VAL A 120 -28.02 13.49 -7.30
C VAL A 120 -26.76 14.11 -6.70
N GLU A 121 -26.90 15.28 -6.08
CA GLU A 121 -25.80 15.88 -5.32
C GLU A 121 -25.66 15.26 -3.93
N VAL A 122 -24.54 14.57 -3.70
CA VAL A 122 -24.22 13.98 -2.39
C VAL A 122 -23.77 15.07 -1.40
N GLY A 123 -24.37 15.08 -0.22
CA GLY A 123 -23.98 15.94 0.90
C GLY A 123 -24.77 17.24 1.05
N GLN A 124 -25.78 17.50 0.20
CA GLN A 124 -26.76 18.54 0.51
C GLN A 124 -27.71 18.06 1.62
N LYS A 125 -27.73 18.77 2.75
CA LYS A 125 -28.72 18.55 3.80
C LYS A 125 -30.04 19.11 3.28
N LYS A 126 -31.07 18.28 3.05
CA LYS A 126 -32.41 18.76 2.71
C LYS A 126 -32.81 19.79 3.77
N ARG A 127 -32.96 21.07 3.39
CA ARG A 127 -33.65 22.04 4.25
C ARG A 127 -35.07 21.51 4.41
N ALA A 128 -35.48 21.21 5.64
CA ALA A 128 -36.89 20.95 5.90
C ALA A 128 -37.67 22.14 5.34
N ALA A 129 -38.68 21.88 4.51
CA ALA A 129 -39.58 22.93 4.05
C ALA A 129 -40.07 23.65 5.31
N ALA A 130 -39.83 24.97 5.38
CA ALA A 130 -40.38 25.78 6.45
C ALA A 130 -41.88 25.56 6.42
N ALA A 131 -42.41 24.93 7.47
CA ALA A 131 -43.85 24.79 7.65
C ALA A 131 -44.42 26.20 7.65
N ALA A 132 -45.25 26.49 6.64
CA ALA A 132 -46.02 27.71 6.53
C ALA A 132 -47.11 27.73 7.61
#